data_AF-A0A1D8IRM0-F1
#
_entry.id   AF-A0A1D8IRM0-F1
#
_cell.length_a   1.000
_cell.length_b   1.000
_cell.length_c   1.000
_cell.angle_alpha   90.00
_cell.angle_beta   90.00
_cell.angle_gamma   90.00
#
_symmetry.space_group_name_H-M   'P 1'
#
loop_
_entity.id
_entity.type
_entity.pdbx_description
1 polymer ?
#
loop_
_entity_poly.entity_id
_entity_poly.type
_entity_poly.pdbx_seq_one_letter_code
_entity_poly.pdbx_strand_id
1 'polypeptide(L)' 'MRIVKQDKKSVTVTLNASKAQDLLDGLLAHPELGDLATDLSAKLQAAGVEPQPSDAPIRYEHAPPLQH' A
#
# COMPACT_ATOMS: atom_id res chain seq x y z
N MET A 1 5.11 7.93 -6.80
CA MET A 1 6.22 7.63 -5.87
C MET A 1 7.54 7.94 -6.56
N ARG A 2 8.47 8.63 -5.88
CA ARG A 2 9.81 8.93 -6.40
C ARG A 2 10.86 8.68 -5.31
N ILE A 3 11.95 8.00 -5.66
CA ILE A 3 13.11 7.87 -4.77
C ILE A 3 13.87 9.20 -4.78
N VAL A 4 14.02 9.81 -3.61
CA VAL A 4 14.74 11.09 -3.42
C VAL A 4 16.18 10.84 -3.02
N LYS A 5 16.42 9.78 -2.25
CA LYS A 5 17.75 9.40 -1.76
C LYS A 5 17.81 7.89 -1.55
N GLN A 6 18.93 7.28 -1.90
CA GLN A 6 19.18 5.86 -1.68
C GLN A 6 20.60 5.67 -1.20
N ASP A 7 20.72 5.08 -0.02
CA ASP A 7 21.96 4.66 0.61
C ASP A 7 21.97 3.11 0.71
N LYS A 8 23.12 2.51 1.03
CA LYS A 8 23.26 1.04 1.11
C LYS A 8 22.32 0.37 2.13
N LYS A 9 21.74 1.13 3.07
CA LYS A 9 20.84 0.65 4.13
C LYS A 9 19.49 1.36 4.20
N SER A 10 19.25 2.36 3.36
CA SER A 10 18.10 3.26 3.53
C SER A 10 17.63 3.81 2.19
N VAL A 11 16.32 3.92 2.03
CA VAL A 11 15.69 4.53 0.85
C VAL A 11 14.73 5.60 1.33
N THR A 12 14.89 6.83 0.86
CA THR A 12 13.95 7.92 1.05
C THR A 12 13.08 8.04 -0.18
N VAL A 13 11.77 7.83 -0.01
CA VAL A 13 10.77 7.96 -1.06
C VAL A 13 9.81 9.09 -0.73
N THR A 14 9.49 9.91 -1.73
CA THR A 14 8.35 10.82 -1.68
C THR A 14 7.15 10.14 -2.32
N LEU A 15 6.06 10.10 -1.56
CA LEU A 15 4.77 9.59 -1.99
C LEU A 15 3.78 10.76 -2.01
N ASN A 16 2.90 10.77 -3.00
CA ASN A 16 1.69 11.57 -2.97
C ASN A 16 0.70 10.96 -1.98
N ALA A 17 -0.22 11.78 -1.44
CA ALA A 17 -1.16 11.37 -0.40
C ALA A 17 -1.89 10.06 -0.74
N SER A 18 -2.46 9.94 -1.95
CA SER A 18 -3.17 8.72 -2.38
C SER A 18 -2.28 7.47 -2.36
N LYS A 19 -0.99 7.58 -2.70
CA LYS A 19 -0.07 6.43 -2.65
C LYS A 19 0.38 6.11 -1.23
N ALA A 20 0.40 7.09 -0.33
CA ALA A 20 0.63 6.83 1.08
C ALA A 20 -0.55 6.05 1.69
N GLN A 21 -1.77 6.36 1.27
CA GLN A 21 -2.97 5.60 1.65
C GLN A 21 -2.94 4.17 1.10
N ASP A 22 -2.64 3.99 -0.19
CA ASP A 22 -2.48 2.66 -0.83
C ASP A 22 -1.41 1.82 -0.09
N LEU A 23 -0.30 2.45 0.29
CA LEU A 23 0.78 1.77 1.01
C LEU A 23 0.34 1.36 2.41
N LEU A 24 -0.36 2.24 3.14
CA LEU A 24 -0.87 1.93 4.46
C LEU A 24 -1.89 0.78 4.40
N ASP A 25 -2.79 0.79 3.42
CA ASP A 25 -3.76 -0.28 3.19
C ASP A 25 -3.06 -1.62 2.94
N GLY A 26 -2.07 -1.64 2.04
CA GLY A 26 -1.28 -2.85 1.76
C GLY A 26 -0.48 -3.36 2.98
N LEU A 27 0.06 -2.46 3.81
CA LEU A 27 0.76 -2.85 5.04
C LEU A 27 -0.19 -3.44 6.10
N LEU A 28 -1.42 -2.93 6.18
CA LEU A 28 -2.45 -3.45 7.10
C LEU A 28 -3.05 -4.77 6.61
N ALA A 29 -3.15 -4.96 5.28
CA ALA A 29 -3.65 -6.19 4.67
C ALA A 29 -2.69 -7.38 4.82
N HIS A 30 -1.40 -7.12 5.01
CA HIS A 30 -0.35 -8.15 5.06
C HIS A 30 0.46 -8.12 6.38
N PRO A 31 -0.12 -8.61 7.49
CA PRO A 31 0.57 -8.67 8.79
C PRO A 31 1.82 -9.58 8.79
N GLU A 32 1.94 -10.48 7.81
CA GLU A 32 3.10 -11.36 7.63
C GLU A 32 4.40 -10.63 7.25
N LEU A 33 4.32 -9.34 6.89
CA LEU A 33 5.49 -8.52 6.53
C LEU A 33 6.37 -8.17 7.75
N GLY A 34 5.90 -8.46 8.97
CA GLY A 34 6.67 -8.38 10.21
C GLY A 34 6.84 -6.97 10.77
N ASP A 35 7.76 -6.83 11.74
CA ASP A 35 7.87 -5.63 12.59
C ASP A 35 8.12 -4.33 11.82
N LEU A 36 8.83 -4.40 10.69
CA LEU A 36 9.10 -3.23 9.85
C LEU A 36 7.81 -2.66 9.23
N ALA A 37 6.89 -3.52 8.81
CA ALA A 37 5.61 -3.10 8.26
C ALA A 37 4.72 -2.47 9.33
N THR A 38 4.74 -3.03 10.54
CA THR A 38 4.04 -2.48 11.71
C THR A 38 4.58 -1.10 12.09
N ASP A 39 5.91 -0.93 12.14
CA ASP A 39 6.53 0.38 12.41
C ASP A 39 6.23 1.42 11.32
N LEU A 40 6.25 1.00 10.04
CA LEU A 40 5.96 1.88 8.92
C LEU A 40 4.49 2.32 8.88
N SER A 41 3.56 1.40 9.13
CA SER A 41 2.12 1.71 9.19
C SER A 41 1.80 2.67 10.35
N ALA A 42 2.40 2.46 11.53
CA ALA A 42 2.27 3.37 12.66
C ALA A 42 2.79 4.79 12.35
N LYS A 43 3.92 4.90 11.64
CA LYS A 43 4.48 6.19 11.20
C LYS A 43 3.58 6.90 10.18
N LEU A 44 2.99 6.15 9.26
CA LEU A 44 2.05 6.70 8.28
C LEU A 44 0.79 7.24 8.97
N GLN A 45 0.22 6.49 9.91
CA GLN A 45 -0.94 6.93 10.70
C GLN A 45 -0.60 8.16 11.55
N ALA A 46 0.56 8.18 12.20
CA ALA A 46 1.02 9.34 12.98
C ALA A 46 1.23 10.60 12.13
N ALA A 47 1.54 10.44 10.83
CA ALA A 47 1.61 11.53 9.87
C ALA A 47 0.24 11.98 9.33
N GLY A 48 -0.86 11.39 9.83
CA GLY A 48 -2.23 11.70 9.40
C GLY A 48 -2.66 10.99 8.12
N VAL A 49 -1.98 9.93 7.72
CA VAL A 49 -2.40 9.09 6.59
C VAL A 49 -3.44 8.10 7.10
N GLU A 50 -4.66 8.22 6.58
CA GLU A 50 -5.73 7.26 6.85
C GLU A 50 -5.78 6.18 5.74
N PRO A 51 -6.02 4.91 6.09
CA PRO A 51 -6.20 3.87 5.08
C PRO A 51 -7.43 4.21 4.23
N GLN A 52 -7.33 3.96 2.92
CA GLN A 52 -8.47 4.16 2.04
C GLN A 52 -9.43 3.00 2.27
N PRO A 53 -10.71 3.22 2.64
CA PRO A 53 -11.66 2.14 2.69
C PRO A 53 -11.82 1.61 1.27
N SER A 54 -11.25 0.43 1.01
CA SER A 54 -11.40 -0.31 -0.23
C SER A 54 -12.84 -0.81 -0.37
N ASP A 55 -13.80 0.09 -0.61
CA ASP A 55 -15.19 -0.21 -0.93
C ASP A 55 -15.39 -0.47 -2.44
N ALA A 56 -14.34 -0.92 -3.11
CA ALA A 56 -14.43 -1.41 -4.48
C ALA A 56 -14.44 -2.94 -4.42
N PRO A 57 -15.60 -3.61 -4.42
CA PRO A 57 -15.64 -5.03 -4.68
C PRO A 57 -14.96 -5.24 -6.04
N ILE A 58 -13.86 -5.97 -6.05
CA ILE A 58 -13.22 -6.44 -7.28
C ILE A 58 -14.28 -7.30 -7.98
N ARG A 59 -15.00 -6.69 -8.94
CA ARG A 59 -15.88 -7.41 -9.84
C ARG A 59 -14.98 -8.20 -10.76
N TYR A 60 -14.68 -9.44 -10.37
CA TYR A 60 -14.25 -10.46 -11.29
C TYR A 60 -15.42 -10.67 -12.25
N GLU A 61 -15.45 -9.91 -13.34
CA GLU A 61 -16.26 -10.26 -14.51
C GLU A 61 -15.72 -11.59 -15.02
N HIS A 62 -16.32 -12.68 -14.55
CA HIS A 62 -16.17 -14.00 -15.13
C HIS A 62 -16.67 -13.91 -16.59
N ALA A 63 -15.77 -13.62 -17.53
CA ALA A 63 -16.05 -13.83 -18.93
C ALA A 63 -16.23 -15.34 -19.14
N PRO A 64 -17.41 -15.83 -19.57
CA PRO A 64 -17.58 -17.24 -19.86
C PRO A 64 -16.70 -17.60 -21.07
N PRO A 65 -16.08 -18.81 -21.10
CA PRO A 65 -15.25 -19.21 -22.22
C PRO A 65 -16.12 -19.28 -23.49
N LEU A 66 -15.69 -18.57 -24.53
CA LEU A 66 -16.26 -18.66 -25.88
C LEU A 66 -16.17 -20.12 -26.34
N GLN A 67 -17.33 -20.77 -26.45
CA GLN A 67 -17.45 -22.08 -27.07
C GLN A 67 -17.28 -21.90 -28.59
N HIS A 68 -16.23 -22.51 -29.13
CA HIS A 68 -15.98 -22.66 -30.57
C HIS A 68 -16.36 -24.07 -31.02
#